data_AF-A0A1G2BQ00-F1
#
_entry.id   AF-A0A1G2BQ00-F1
#
_cell.length_a   1.000
_cell.length_b   1.000
_cell.length_c   1.000
_cell.angle_alpha   90.00
_cell.angle_beta   90.00
_cell.angle_gamma   90.00
#
_symmetry.space_group_name_H-M   'P 1'
#
loop_
_entity.id
_entity.type
_entity.pdbx_description
1 polymer ?
#
loop_
_entity_poly.entity_id
_entity_poly.type
_entity_poly.pdbx_seq_one_letter_code
_entity_poly.pdbx_strand_id
1 'polypeptide(L)'
;MRILKFASLVFAALMIFGFTRTAEAQVSRPDLEMQKITVSPLQPAVGQRVTITIQAVYHGLVPLYQSDSLTSKHLLIGDLSIDAGAGSILSITPSQATPLNDGQTFTYTYVGLFPTPGVKDILLDIDYDNILQEQIENNNKISTQITVWNLYDLPDLTLQSVAVSPDNPQKGSDTTLTVTGKYTGPEPLKSRQGIGTMNATLPDFVQSGEPVLAPVPIADQPLASGSGFTYTYHGSFTASGAKNLLFVTDSAGELIESNESNNSIAATVSIAEAEQPTPPEPQTPAVPATSTPPVILPAPSGNADLDALRERLARLHLTITDVERSVIADERARNVAVQTALVNRLLGQILLQVEKQGQAWYLDPISRLRYYLKDGVTAYQALQAFGLGISGKDLAKIPVGIDSRAAGTDSDGDGLIDLLENALGTKADQADSDGNGANDKAEVLAGSNPSGTGTTSYDTALTQRLEGRILLQVEGQGQAWYVHNGRRYYMPDGEQAYQIMRYLSLGITNKDLTGIPVGSFE
;
A
#
# COMPACT_ATOMS: atom_id res chain seq x y z
N MET A 1 86.24 -36.26 23.84
CA MET A 1 87.49 -35.75 23.23
C MET A 1 87.31 -34.25 23.01
N ARG A 2 88.19 -33.42 23.61
CA ARG A 2 88.28 -31.96 23.42
C ARG A 2 88.41 -31.67 21.90
N ILE A 3 87.93 -30.55 21.35
CA ILE A 3 88.66 -29.27 21.27
C ILE A 3 87.73 -28.16 20.73
N LEU A 4 87.97 -26.98 21.29
CA LEU A 4 87.38 -25.65 21.11
C LEU A 4 88.06 -24.87 19.95
N LYS A 5 87.49 -23.71 19.56
CA LYS A 5 88.09 -22.49 18.91
C LYS A 5 87.78 -22.27 17.42
N PHE A 6 87.69 -21.06 16.86
CA PHE A 6 87.37 -19.67 17.27
C PHE A 6 87.41 -18.84 15.94
N ALA A 7 86.48 -17.88 15.79
CA ALA A 7 86.61 -16.55 15.15
C ALA A 7 87.00 -16.28 13.66
N SER A 8 86.22 -15.32 13.12
CA SER A 8 86.58 -14.07 12.40
C SER A 8 86.49 -13.94 10.87
N LEU A 9 85.47 -13.16 10.45
CA LEU A 9 85.47 -11.95 9.59
C LEU A 9 86.44 -11.85 8.39
N VAL A 10 85.91 -11.52 7.18
CA VAL A 10 86.26 -10.33 6.36
C VAL A 10 85.23 -10.12 5.22
N PHE A 11 85.03 -8.85 4.91
CA PHE A 11 84.09 -8.13 4.04
C PHE A 11 84.31 -8.25 2.51
N ALA A 12 83.25 -7.87 1.77
CA ALA A 12 83.18 -7.28 0.42
C ALA A 12 83.36 -8.18 -0.83
N ALA A 13 82.34 -8.29 -1.67
CA ALA A 13 82.05 -7.30 -2.73
C ALA A 13 80.80 -7.68 -3.55
N LEU A 14 79.97 -6.67 -3.77
CA LEU A 14 78.78 -6.65 -4.60
C LEU A 14 79.13 -6.82 -6.09
N MET A 15 78.51 -7.77 -6.79
CA MET A 15 78.35 -7.72 -8.25
C MET A 15 77.03 -8.37 -8.63
N ILE A 16 76.14 -7.49 -9.09
CA ILE A 16 74.78 -7.71 -9.53
C ILE A 16 74.82 -8.46 -10.87
N PHE A 17 74.22 -9.64 -10.93
CA PHE A 17 73.74 -10.23 -12.19
C PHE A 17 72.26 -10.53 -12.04
N GLY A 18 71.45 -9.69 -12.68
CA GLY A 18 70.00 -9.81 -12.70
C GLY A 18 69.59 -11.06 -13.48
N PHE A 19 69.03 -12.03 -12.77
CA PHE A 19 68.07 -12.95 -13.36
C PHE A 19 66.72 -12.25 -13.37
N THR A 20 66.30 -11.75 -14.53
CA THR A 20 64.89 -11.43 -14.74
C THR A 20 64.12 -12.75 -14.67
N ARG A 21 63.53 -13.03 -13.50
CA ARG A 21 62.35 -13.91 -13.48
C ARG A 21 61.31 -13.18 -14.32
N THR A 22 61.03 -13.69 -15.51
CA THR A 22 59.76 -13.41 -16.19
C THR A 22 58.67 -13.82 -15.22
N ALA A 23 58.05 -12.83 -14.58
CA ALA A 23 56.79 -13.05 -13.89
C ALA A 23 55.82 -13.56 -14.96
N GLU A 24 55.43 -14.83 -14.87
CA GLU A 24 54.22 -15.28 -15.53
C GLU A 24 53.12 -14.35 -15.04
N ALA A 25 52.56 -13.54 -15.94
CA ALA A 25 51.40 -12.74 -15.62
C ALA A 25 50.31 -13.70 -15.14
N GLN A 26 49.96 -13.63 -13.86
CA GLN A 26 48.85 -14.35 -13.31
C GLN A 26 47.62 -13.91 -14.10
N VAL A 27 47.14 -14.75 -15.02
CA VAL A 27 45.96 -14.45 -15.85
C VAL A 27 44.78 -14.40 -14.89
N SER A 28 44.40 -13.19 -14.50
CA SER A 28 43.19 -12.95 -13.71
C SER A 28 41.99 -13.33 -14.56
N ARG A 29 41.48 -14.54 -14.37
CA ARG A 29 40.26 -15.03 -15.02
C ARG A 29 39.04 -14.25 -14.51
N PRO A 30 37.91 -14.22 -15.22
CA PRO A 30 36.66 -13.73 -14.66
C PRO A 30 36.11 -14.68 -13.59
N ASP A 31 35.07 -14.28 -12.88
CA ASP A 31 34.40 -15.03 -11.82
C ASP A 31 32.90 -14.66 -11.77
N LEU A 32 32.05 -15.66 -11.61
CA LEU A 32 30.60 -15.55 -11.43
C LEU A 32 30.23 -16.02 -10.03
N GLU A 33 29.91 -15.07 -9.16
CA GLU A 33 29.57 -15.36 -7.78
C GLU A 33 28.06 -15.29 -7.55
N MET A 34 27.45 -16.36 -7.05
CA MET A 34 26.06 -16.36 -6.60
C MET A 34 25.94 -15.70 -5.23
N GLN A 35 25.03 -14.73 -5.10
CA GLN A 35 24.88 -13.92 -3.89
C GLN A 35 23.73 -14.39 -2.99
N LYS A 36 22.50 -14.38 -3.52
CA LYS A 36 21.30 -14.63 -2.72
C LYS A 36 20.12 -15.11 -3.54
N ILE A 37 19.23 -15.85 -2.88
CA ILE A 37 17.90 -16.21 -3.35
C ILE A 37 16.89 -15.43 -2.51
N THR A 38 15.94 -14.75 -3.15
CA THR A 38 14.79 -14.13 -2.49
C THR A 38 13.49 -14.71 -3.05
N VAL A 39 12.52 -14.91 -2.18
CA VAL A 39 11.20 -15.45 -2.52
C VAL A 39 10.14 -14.48 -2.02
N SER A 40 9.19 -14.12 -2.88
CA SER A 40 8.08 -13.23 -2.58
C SER A 40 6.76 -13.88 -3.00
N PRO A 41 5.79 -14.06 -2.09
CA PRO A 41 5.90 -13.77 -0.66
C PRO A 41 6.94 -14.68 0.03
N LEU A 42 7.47 -14.24 1.18
CA LEU A 42 8.50 -14.98 1.92
C LEU A 42 8.03 -16.38 2.34
N GLN A 43 6.72 -16.55 2.52
CA GLN A 43 6.07 -17.78 2.93
C GLN A 43 4.98 -18.14 1.92
N PRO A 44 5.35 -18.75 0.78
CA PRO A 44 4.40 -19.05 -0.28
C PRO A 44 3.44 -20.18 0.12
N ALA A 45 2.19 -20.06 -0.29
CA ALA A 45 1.20 -21.12 -0.16
C ALA A 45 0.89 -21.83 -1.49
N VAL A 46 0.29 -23.01 -1.40
CA VAL A 46 -0.21 -23.76 -2.56
C VAL A 46 -1.16 -22.90 -3.38
N GLY A 47 -0.91 -22.81 -4.68
CA GLY A 47 -1.73 -22.01 -5.61
C GLY A 47 -1.58 -20.50 -5.47
N GLN A 48 -0.71 -20.01 -4.59
CA GLN A 48 -0.34 -18.59 -4.50
C GLN A 48 0.76 -18.26 -5.50
N ARG A 49 0.66 -17.10 -6.15
CA ARG A 49 1.66 -16.61 -7.12
C ARG A 49 2.95 -16.23 -6.39
N VAL A 50 4.05 -16.84 -6.80
CA VAL A 50 5.38 -16.68 -6.19
C VAL A 50 6.34 -16.08 -7.21
N THR A 51 7.14 -15.12 -6.75
CA THR A 51 8.30 -14.59 -7.47
C THR A 51 9.57 -15.02 -6.75
N ILE A 52 10.45 -15.73 -7.45
CA ILE A 52 11.77 -16.12 -6.96
C ILE A 52 12.81 -15.33 -7.74
N THR A 53 13.64 -14.57 -7.04
CA THR A 53 14.73 -13.79 -7.65
C THR A 53 16.07 -14.30 -7.11
N ILE A 54 16.96 -14.68 -8.02
CA ILE A 54 18.30 -15.18 -7.69
C ILE A 54 19.31 -14.19 -8.23
N GLN A 55 20.16 -13.64 -7.37
CA GLN A 55 21.15 -12.63 -7.70
C GLN A 55 22.55 -13.24 -7.80
N ALA A 56 23.31 -12.79 -8.80
CA ALA A 56 24.72 -13.09 -8.99
C ALA A 56 25.51 -11.81 -9.32
N VAL A 57 26.83 -11.87 -9.18
CA VAL A 57 27.76 -10.78 -9.50
C VAL A 57 28.83 -11.32 -10.44
N TYR A 58 29.21 -10.50 -11.42
CA TYR A 58 30.36 -10.78 -12.27
C TYR A 58 31.58 -10.01 -11.79
N HIS A 59 32.70 -10.70 -11.62
CA HIS A 59 34.01 -10.10 -11.36
C HIS A 59 34.95 -10.39 -12.53
N GLY A 60 35.52 -9.36 -13.14
CA GLY A 60 36.40 -9.57 -14.29
C GLY A 60 37.04 -8.30 -14.81
N LEU A 61 38.35 -8.37 -15.06
CA LEU A 61 39.10 -7.24 -15.63
C LEU A 61 38.64 -6.86 -17.04
N VAL A 62 38.02 -7.79 -17.76
CA VAL A 62 37.43 -7.58 -19.08
C VAL A 62 35.91 -7.76 -18.95
N PRO A 63 35.09 -6.83 -19.47
CA PRO A 63 33.64 -7.02 -19.45
C PRO A 63 33.22 -8.26 -20.24
N LEU A 64 32.15 -8.91 -19.80
CA LEU A 64 31.57 -10.02 -20.53
C LEU A 64 30.63 -9.48 -21.63
N TYR A 65 30.79 -9.98 -22.85
CA TYR A 65 30.05 -9.51 -24.03
C TYR A 65 29.14 -10.59 -24.64
N GLN A 66 29.07 -11.76 -24.02
CA GLN A 66 28.29 -12.91 -24.50
C GLN A 66 27.49 -13.49 -23.32
N SER A 67 26.32 -14.05 -23.62
CA SER A 67 25.40 -14.60 -22.62
C SER A 67 25.50 -16.13 -22.46
N ASP A 68 26.37 -16.80 -23.20
CA ASP A 68 26.38 -18.27 -23.29
C ASP A 68 26.59 -18.91 -21.90
N SER A 69 27.55 -18.40 -21.11
CA SER A 69 27.77 -18.86 -19.74
C SER A 69 26.63 -18.53 -18.77
N LEU A 70 25.90 -17.43 -18.99
CA LEU A 70 24.74 -17.04 -18.17
C LEU A 70 23.47 -17.82 -18.55
N THR A 71 23.44 -18.38 -19.75
CA THR A 71 22.28 -19.15 -20.24
C THR A 71 22.48 -20.65 -20.07
N SER A 72 23.73 -21.11 -20.00
CA SER A 72 24.13 -22.43 -19.52
C SER A 72 23.81 -22.55 -18.03
N LYS A 73 22.73 -23.26 -17.69
CA LYS A 73 22.26 -23.36 -16.30
C LYS A 73 21.62 -24.71 -16.00
N HIS A 74 21.81 -25.17 -14.77
CA HIS A 74 21.01 -26.23 -14.17
C HIS A 74 20.11 -25.62 -13.09
N LEU A 75 18.80 -25.71 -13.32
CA LEU A 75 17.77 -25.13 -12.45
C LEU A 75 16.88 -26.23 -11.87
N LEU A 76 16.69 -26.18 -10.55
CA LEU A 76 15.68 -26.95 -9.84
C LEU A 76 14.88 -25.99 -8.94
N ILE A 77 13.56 -25.95 -9.09
CA ILE A 77 12.67 -25.18 -8.22
C ILE A 77 11.49 -26.06 -7.83
N GLY A 78 11.74 -27.08 -7.01
CA GLY A 78 10.74 -28.06 -6.58
C GLY A 78 9.80 -28.51 -7.71
N ASP A 79 8.50 -28.36 -7.47
CA ASP A 79 7.42 -28.58 -8.44
C ASP A 79 6.78 -27.27 -8.92
N LEU A 80 7.51 -26.15 -8.92
CA LEU A 80 7.00 -24.85 -9.35
C LEU A 80 6.49 -24.92 -10.80
N SER A 81 5.21 -24.61 -11.00
CA SER A 81 4.64 -24.38 -12.32
C SER A 81 4.95 -22.95 -12.75
N ILE A 82 5.95 -22.79 -13.61
CA ILE A 82 6.43 -21.51 -14.13
C ILE A 82 5.44 -20.96 -15.19
N ASP A 83 5.12 -19.66 -15.13
CA ASP A 83 4.22 -19.01 -16.07
C ASP A 83 4.80 -18.95 -17.50
N ALA A 84 3.96 -19.26 -18.49
CA ALA A 84 4.33 -19.11 -19.89
C ALA A 84 4.58 -17.62 -20.24
N GLY A 85 5.75 -17.32 -20.81
CA GLY A 85 6.11 -15.99 -21.33
C GLY A 85 6.63 -14.97 -20.30
N ALA A 86 6.31 -15.13 -19.02
CA ALA A 86 6.78 -14.25 -17.93
C ALA A 86 7.69 -14.96 -16.90
N GLY A 87 7.81 -16.29 -16.98
CA GLY A 87 8.28 -17.11 -15.87
C GLY A 87 9.78 -17.39 -15.79
N SER A 88 10.60 -16.90 -16.72
CA SER A 88 12.06 -16.92 -16.57
C SER A 88 12.68 -15.70 -17.26
N ILE A 89 13.10 -14.73 -16.46
CA ILE A 89 13.67 -13.48 -16.95
C ILE A 89 15.10 -13.38 -16.44
N LEU A 90 16.06 -13.23 -17.35
CA LEU A 90 17.42 -12.81 -17.03
C LEU A 90 17.49 -11.29 -17.20
N SER A 91 17.96 -10.57 -16.18
CA SER A 91 17.94 -9.10 -16.17
C SER A 91 18.88 -8.44 -17.19
N ILE A 92 19.81 -9.20 -17.77
CA ILE A 92 20.80 -8.71 -18.74
C ILE A 92 21.12 -9.77 -19.79
N THR A 93 21.25 -9.38 -21.04
CA THR A 93 21.85 -10.23 -22.09
C THR A 93 23.15 -9.55 -22.54
N PRO A 94 24.32 -9.97 -22.01
CA PRO A 94 25.57 -9.31 -22.34
C PRO A 94 25.83 -9.27 -23.84
N SER A 95 26.23 -8.09 -24.33
CA SER A 95 26.50 -7.83 -25.74
C SER A 95 27.56 -6.74 -25.89
N GLN A 96 28.05 -6.49 -27.11
CA GLN A 96 28.95 -5.35 -27.39
C GLN A 96 28.34 -3.99 -27.01
N ALA A 97 27.02 -3.83 -27.11
CA ALA A 97 26.33 -2.60 -26.74
C ALA A 97 26.03 -2.52 -25.24
N THR A 98 25.89 -3.67 -24.58
CA THR A 98 25.48 -3.80 -23.18
C THR A 98 26.35 -4.85 -22.48
N PRO A 99 27.64 -4.57 -22.24
CA PRO A 99 28.51 -5.51 -21.56
C PRO A 99 28.16 -5.65 -20.08
N LEU A 100 28.45 -6.81 -19.51
CA LEU A 100 28.42 -7.03 -18.06
C LEU A 100 29.80 -6.69 -17.50
N ASN A 101 29.87 -5.65 -16.67
CA ASN A 101 31.12 -5.09 -16.17
C ASN A 101 31.49 -5.65 -14.78
N ASP A 102 32.74 -5.47 -14.39
CA ASP A 102 33.23 -5.85 -13.06
C ASP A 102 32.36 -5.29 -11.93
N GLY A 103 32.00 -6.14 -10.97
CA GLY A 103 31.15 -5.82 -9.83
C GLY A 103 29.67 -5.63 -10.17
N GLN A 104 29.25 -5.79 -11.43
CA GLN A 104 27.86 -5.62 -11.82
C GLN A 104 27.01 -6.84 -11.41
N THR A 105 25.91 -6.56 -10.72
CA THR A 105 24.93 -7.60 -10.35
C THR A 105 23.96 -7.89 -11.49
N PHE A 106 23.52 -9.13 -11.60
CA PHE A 106 22.42 -9.54 -12.47
C PHE A 106 21.52 -10.56 -11.77
N THR A 107 20.30 -10.73 -12.29
CA THR A 107 19.29 -11.57 -11.62
C THR A 107 18.57 -12.49 -12.58
N TYR A 108 18.22 -13.67 -12.06
CA TYR A 108 17.26 -14.59 -12.66
C TYR A 108 15.95 -14.50 -11.87
N THR A 109 14.86 -14.16 -12.55
CA THR A 109 13.52 -14.08 -11.94
C THR A 109 12.63 -15.17 -12.49
N TYR A 110 12.02 -15.93 -11.59
CA TYR A 110 11.06 -16.98 -11.90
C TYR A 110 9.72 -16.67 -11.25
N VAL A 111 8.65 -16.69 -12.05
CA VAL A 111 7.28 -16.40 -11.59
C VAL A 111 6.39 -17.60 -11.88
N GLY A 112 5.64 -18.05 -10.88
CA GLY A 112 4.80 -19.24 -11.01
C GLY A 112 3.98 -19.57 -9.76
N LEU A 113 3.53 -20.82 -9.69
CA LEU A 113 2.66 -21.35 -8.63
C LEU A 113 3.17 -22.72 -8.17
N PHE A 114 3.22 -22.98 -6.86
CA PHE A 114 3.46 -24.32 -6.35
C PHE A 114 2.14 -25.10 -6.24
N PRO A 115 2.02 -26.28 -6.87
CA PRO A 115 0.78 -27.06 -6.86
C PRO A 115 0.65 -27.96 -5.61
N THR A 116 1.75 -28.24 -4.90
CA THR A 116 1.72 -29.09 -3.70
C THR A 116 2.44 -28.46 -2.51
N PRO A 117 1.97 -28.70 -1.26
CA PRO A 117 2.63 -28.17 -0.07
C PRO A 117 3.91 -28.95 0.25
N GLY A 118 4.67 -28.46 1.22
CA GLY A 118 5.88 -29.08 1.75
C GLY A 118 7.16 -28.34 1.38
N VAL A 119 8.30 -28.90 1.81
CA VAL A 119 9.62 -28.33 1.55
C VAL A 119 9.98 -28.48 0.08
N LYS A 120 10.46 -27.39 -0.54
CA LYS A 120 10.90 -27.29 -1.93
C LYS A 120 12.34 -26.84 -1.98
N ASP A 121 13.15 -27.58 -2.74
CA ASP A 121 14.51 -27.18 -3.05
C ASP A 121 14.50 -26.14 -4.17
N ILE A 122 15.23 -25.05 -3.96
CA ILE A 122 15.60 -24.08 -4.99
C ILE A 122 17.09 -24.21 -5.19
N LEU A 123 17.53 -24.50 -6.41
CA LEU A 123 18.92 -24.58 -6.80
C LEU A 123 19.09 -23.95 -8.17
N LEU A 124 20.10 -23.08 -8.27
CA LEU A 124 20.58 -22.57 -9.53
C LEU A 124 22.10 -22.72 -9.58
N ASP A 125 22.56 -23.33 -10.65
CA ASP A 125 23.95 -23.59 -10.99
C ASP A 125 24.16 -22.95 -12.37
N ILE A 126 24.90 -21.84 -12.44
CA ILE A 126 25.14 -21.08 -13.67
C ILE A 126 26.51 -21.45 -14.24
N ASP A 127 26.69 -21.26 -15.55
CA ASP A 127 27.80 -21.81 -16.31
C ASP A 127 27.98 -23.32 -16.14
N TYR A 128 26.87 -24.05 -16.09
CA TYR A 128 26.83 -25.48 -15.79
C TYR A 128 27.69 -26.34 -16.74
N ASP A 129 27.75 -25.94 -18.02
CA ASP A 129 28.57 -26.59 -19.04
C ASP A 129 30.05 -26.10 -19.06
N ASN A 130 30.44 -25.23 -18.11
CA ASN A 130 31.76 -24.62 -17.97
C ASN A 130 32.23 -23.95 -19.28
N ILE A 131 31.43 -23.01 -19.77
CA ILE A 131 31.71 -22.24 -20.99
C ILE A 131 32.69 -21.11 -20.68
N LEU A 132 32.58 -20.48 -19.50
CA LEU A 132 33.46 -19.42 -19.04
C LEU A 132 34.47 -20.00 -18.06
N GLN A 133 35.75 -20.02 -18.41
CA GLN A 133 36.78 -20.44 -17.45
C GLN A 133 36.96 -19.39 -16.35
N GLU A 134 36.71 -19.79 -15.10
CA GLU A 134 36.60 -18.89 -13.96
C GLU A 134 37.85 -18.91 -13.06
N GLN A 135 37.92 -18.01 -12.09
CA GLN A 135 38.88 -18.09 -10.99
C GLN A 135 38.43 -19.11 -9.94
N ILE A 136 37.14 -19.07 -9.59
CA ILE A 136 36.54 -19.90 -8.55
C ILE A 136 35.36 -20.67 -9.17
N GLU A 137 35.62 -21.87 -9.66
CA GLU A 137 34.63 -22.69 -10.38
C GLU A 137 33.48 -23.24 -9.51
N ASN A 138 33.40 -22.88 -8.23
CA ASN A 138 32.45 -23.48 -7.27
C ASN A 138 31.55 -22.47 -6.54
N ASN A 139 31.62 -21.18 -6.88
CA ASN A 139 30.75 -20.14 -6.33
C ASN A 139 29.64 -19.69 -7.30
N ASN A 140 29.58 -20.29 -8.49
CA ASN A 140 28.51 -20.15 -9.50
C ASN A 140 27.24 -20.99 -9.17
N LYS A 141 27.19 -21.61 -7.98
CA LYS A 141 26.08 -22.42 -7.51
C LYS A 141 25.51 -21.92 -6.19
N ILE A 142 24.18 -21.83 -6.11
CA ILE A 142 23.45 -21.51 -4.89
C ILE A 142 22.24 -22.42 -4.72
N SER A 143 21.93 -22.76 -3.48
CA SER A 143 20.73 -23.51 -3.14
C SER A 143 20.12 -23.06 -1.84
N THR A 144 18.80 -23.14 -1.72
CA THR A 144 18.07 -22.97 -0.47
C THR A 144 16.85 -23.89 -0.45
N GLN A 145 16.23 -24.02 0.72
CA GLN A 145 14.94 -24.67 0.88
C GLN A 145 13.91 -23.65 1.30
N ILE A 146 12.71 -23.78 0.74
CA ILE A 146 11.53 -23.04 1.20
C ILE A 146 10.43 -24.03 1.58
N THR A 147 9.55 -23.63 2.49
CA THR A 147 8.35 -24.41 2.80
C THR A 147 7.17 -23.78 2.09
N VAL A 148 6.46 -24.56 1.29
CA VAL A 148 5.18 -24.17 0.70
C VAL A 148 4.06 -24.67 1.60
N TRP A 149 3.22 -23.76 2.09
CA TRP A 149 2.18 -24.10 3.06
C TRP A 149 0.85 -24.41 2.38
N ASN A 150 0.03 -25.22 3.04
CA ASN A 150 -1.39 -25.31 2.72
C ASN A 150 -2.12 -24.20 3.49
N LEU A 151 -2.79 -23.28 2.78
CA LEU A 151 -3.47 -22.13 3.39
C LEU A 151 -4.48 -22.54 4.48
N TYR A 152 -5.11 -23.70 4.35
CA TYR A 152 -6.08 -24.21 5.32
C TYR A 152 -5.48 -24.73 6.63
N ASP A 153 -4.17 -24.96 6.66
CA ASP A 153 -3.46 -25.54 7.81
C ASP A 153 -2.64 -24.50 8.60
N LEU A 154 -2.73 -23.22 8.23
CA LEU A 154 -2.10 -22.13 8.99
C LEU A 154 -3.11 -21.43 9.90
N PRO A 155 -2.69 -21.00 11.11
CA PRO A 155 -3.50 -20.10 11.91
C PRO A 155 -3.63 -18.72 11.24
N ASP A 156 -4.57 -17.91 11.73
CA ASP A 156 -4.91 -16.58 11.24
C ASP A 156 -5.30 -15.74 12.44
N LEU A 157 -4.58 -14.65 12.67
CA LEU A 157 -4.97 -13.57 13.52
C LEU A 157 -5.68 -12.53 12.66
N THR A 158 -6.66 -11.85 13.24
CA THR A 158 -7.34 -10.76 12.56
C THR A 158 -7.73 -9.74 13.59
N LEU A 159 -7.35 -8.49 13.38
CA LEU A 159 -7.86 -7.38 14.19
C LEU A 159 -9.21 -6.92 13.64
N GLN A 160 -10.23 -6.87 14.50
CA GLN A 160 -11.63 -6.70 14.11
C GLN A 160 -12.17 -5.29 14.36
N SER A 161 -11.81 -4.67 15.49
CA SER A 161 -12.33 -3.36 15.86
C SER A 161 -11.47 -2.66 16.90
N VAL A 162 -11.54 -1.33 16.93
CA VAL A 162 -11.04 -0.48 18.02
C VAL A 162 -12.23 0.28 18.60
N ALA A 163 -12.42 0.19 19.91
CA ALA A 163 -13.39 0.97 20.66
C ALA A 163 -12.69 1.99 21.54
N VAL A 164 -13.30 3.16 21.72
CA VAL A 164 -12.80 4.24 22.58
C VAL A 164 -13.86 4.56 23.62
N SER A 165 -13.46 4.67 24.89
CA SER A 165 -14.34 5.05 25.98
C SER A 165 -13.69 6.15 26.83
N PRO A 166 -14.37 7.27 27.11
CA PRO A 166 -15.72 7.62 26.63
C PRO A 166 -15.77 7.86 25.11
N ASP A 167 -16.95 7.76 24.48
CA ASP A 167 -17.13 7.89 23.01
C ASP A 167 -16.66 9.25 22.45
N ASN A 168 -16.66 10.30 23.30
CA ASN A 168 -16.17 11.64 22.99
C ASN A 168 -15.14 12.06 24.05
N PRO A 169 -13.91 11.53 24.00
CA PRO A 169 -12.89 11.87 24.98
C PRO A 169 -12.47 13.33 24.84
N GLN A 170 -12.33 14.01 25.97
CA GLN A 170 -11.79 15.37 26.03
C GLN A 170 -10.28 15.32 26.25
N LYS A 171 -9.58 16.36 25.79
CA LYS A 171 -8.17 16.58 26.08
C LYS A 171 -7.92 16.51 27.59
N GLY A 172 -7.00 15.64 28.00
CA GLY A 172 -6.62 15.40 29.38
C GLY A 172 -7.59 14.52 30.19
N SER A 173 -8.68 14.03 29.59
CA SER A 173 -9.59 13.09 30.27
C SER A 173 -9.11 11.64 30.15
N ASP A 174 -9.39 10.84 31.18
CA ASP A 174 -9.10 9.40 31.17
C ASP A 174 -9.86 8.73 30.01
N THR A 175 -9.10 8.05 29.17
CA THR A 175 -9.57 7.40 27.95
C THR A 175 -9.07 5.96 27.92
N THR A 176 -9.97 5.05 27.57
CA THR A 176 -9.70 3.62 27.39
C THR A 176 -9.85 3.25 25.92
N LEU A 177 -8.83 2.64 25.34
CA LEU A 177 -8.86 2.08 23.98
C LEU A 177 -8.91 0.57 24.09
N THR A 178 -9.91 -0.06 23.46
CA THR A 178 -10.05 -1.52 23.42
C THR A 178 -9.95 -2.01 21.99
N VAL A 179 -8.89 -2.75 21.67
CA VAL A 179 -8.71 -3.41 20.37
C VAL A 179 -9.21 -4.83 20.51
N THR A 180 -10.06 -5.29 19.60
CA THR A 180 -10.53 -6.68 19.55
C THR A 180 -9.93 -7.38 18.35
N GLY A 181 -9.39 -8.58 18.55
CA GLY A 181 -8.94 -9.47 17.50
C GLY A 181 -9.54 -10.85 17.64
N LYS A 182 -9.31 -11.71 16.65
CA LYS A 182 -9.76 -13.09 16.59
C LYS A 182 -8.63 -13.99 16.13
N TYR A 183 -8.54 -15.16 16.76
CA TYR A 183 -7.67 -16.24 16.34
C TYR A 183 -8.49 -17.33 15.64
N THR A 184 -8.04 -17.77 14.47
CA THR A 184 -8.62 -18.90 13.74
C THR A 184 -7.48 -19.82 13.33
N GLY A 185 -7.46 -21.07 13.75
CA GLY A 185 -6.39 -22.00 13.37
C GLY A 185 -6.77 -23.46 13.54
N PRO A 186 -5.94 -24.39 13.05
CA PRO A 186 -6.20 -25.81 13.15
C PRO A 186 -6.08 -26.32 14.60
N GLU A 187 -5.23 -25.70 15.41
CA GLU A 187 -5.01 -26.03 16.82
C GLU A 187 -5.29 -24.81 17.72
N PRO A 188 -5.71 -24.98 18.98
CA PRO A 188 -5.82 -23.87 19.92
C PRO A 188 -4.46 -23.21 20.23
N LEU A 189 -4.44 -21.88 20.36
CA LEU A 189 -3.24 -21.14 20.74
C LEU A 189 -2.93 -21.34 22.23
N LYS A 190 -1.84 -22.04 22.54
CA LYS A 190 -1.44 -22.46 23.91
C LYS A 190 -0.45 -21.50 24.59
N SER A 191 -0.08 -20.41 23.93
CA SER A 191 0.88 -19.42 24.41
C SER A 191 0.52 -18.04 23.84
N ARG A 192 1.26 -17.01 24.27
CA ARG A 192 1.12 -15.64 23.77
C ARG A 192 1.76 -15.41 22.40
N GLN A 193 2.13 -16.44 21.64
CA GLN A 193 2.78 -16.27 20.34
C GLN A 193 1.88 -15.49 19.36
N GLY A 194 2.40 -14.43 18.74
CA GLY A 194 1.67 -13.53 17.85
C GLY A 194 0.71 -12.52 18.51
N ILE A 195 0.21 -12.82 19.71
CA ILE A 195 -0.68 -11.92 20.48
C ILE A 195 -0.11 -11.48 21.82
N GLY A 196 1.20 -11.64 22.03
CA GLY A 196 1.84 -11.30 23.30
C GLY A 196 2.15 -9.82 23.42
N THR A 197 2.36 -9.16 22.28
CA THR A 197 2.76 -7.77 22.17
C THR A 197 2.00 -7.14 21.01
N MET A 198 1.50 -5.92 21.21
CA MET A 198 0.84 -5.14 20.17
C MET A 198 1.56 -3.81 20.01
N ASN A 199 2.04 -3.56 18.80
CA ASN A 199 2.63 -2.28 18.43
C ASN A 199 1.49 -1.29 18.16
N ALA A 200 1.47 -0.20 18.91
CA ALA A 200 0.46 0.84 18.78
C ALA A 200 1.12 2.18 18.44
N THR A 201 0.65 2.84 17.38
CA THR A 201 0.95 4.25 17.09
C THR A 201 -0.22 5.08 17.60
N LEU A 202 -0.02 5.80 18.71
CA LEU A 202 -1.06 6.57 19.39
C LEU A 202 -0.63 8.04 19.55
N PRO A 203 -0.81 8.89 18.52
CA PRO A 203 -0.41 10.29 18.56
C PRO A 203 -1.07 11.02 19.73
N ASP A 204 -0.26 11.79 20.46
CA ASP A 204 -0.68 12.59 21.63
C ASP A 204 -1.29 11.81 22.80
N PHE A 205 -1.28 10.47 22.76
CA PHE A 205 -1.81 9.63 23.82
C PHE A 205 -0.72 9.31 24.85
N VAL A 206 -0.94 9.73 26.09
CA VAL A 206 -0.09 9.37 27.23
C VAL A 206 -0.70 8.17 27.91
N GLN A 207 -0.09 7.00 27.69
CA GLN A 207 -0.54 5.72 28.24
C GLN A 207 -0.21 5.62 29.74
N SER A 208 -1.16 5.11 30.52
CA SER A 208 -1.04 4.84 31.95
C SER A 208 -0.90 3.34 32.20
N GLY A 209 0.34 2.83 32.16
CA GLY A 209 0.67 1.42 32.40
C GLY A 209 0.77 0.58 31.11
N GLU A 210 0.99 -0.73 31.24
CA GLU A 210 1.10 -1.65 30.10
C GLU A 210 -0.28 -2.04 29.53
N PRO A 211 -0.38 -2.33 28.23
CA PRO A 211 -1.63 -2.80 27.64
C PRO A 211 -2.01 -4.17 28.20
N VAL A 212 -3.30 -4.36 28.46
CA VAL A 212 -3.83 -5.59 29.05
C VAL A 212 -4.41 -6.49 27.96
N LEU A 213 -3.78 -7.66 27.75
CA LEU A 213 -4.30 -8.73 26.89
C LEU A 213 -5.31 -9.61 27.65
N ALA A 214 -6.48 -9.87 27.05
CA ALA A 214 -7.48 -10.80 27.59
C ALA A 214 -8.22 -11.60 26.50
N PRO A 215 -8.45 -12.92 26.67
CA PRO A 215 -7.83 -13.79 27.68
C PRO A 215 -6.34 -13.98 27.37
N VAL A 216 -5.55 -14.34 28.39
CA VAL A 216 -4.13 -14.68 28.19
C VAL A 216 -4.02 -16.17 27.87
N PRO A 217 -3.69 -16.58 26.62
CA PRO A 217 -3.52 -17.98 26.29
C PRO A 217 -2.33 -18.60 27.03
N ILE A 218 -2.58 -19.73 27.67
CA ILE A 218 -1.59 -20.60 28.30
C ILE A 218 -1.92 -22.06 28.03
N ALA A 219 -0.99 -22.99 28.26
CA ALA A 219 -1.18 -24.41 27.94
C ALA A 219 -2.45 -25.03 28.55
N ASP A 220 -2.78 -24.66 29.79
CA ASP A 220 -3.95 -25.16 30.52
C ASP A 220 -5.26 -24.40 30.20
N GLN A 221 -5.17 -23.24 29.55
CA GLN A 221 -6.30 -22.41 29.12
C GLN A 221 -5.99 -21.80 27.74
N PRO A 222 -5.99 -22.63 26.67
CA PRO A 222 -5.64 -22.16 25.35
C PRO A 222 -6.75 -21.30 24.76
N LEU A 223 -6.38 -20.37 23.88
CA LEU A 223 -7.34 -19.63 23.07
C LEU A 223 -7.82 -20.54 21.93
N ALA A 224 -9.06 -21.01 22.02
CA ALA A 224 -9.63 -21.91 21.02
C ALA A 224 -9.78 -21.23 19.65
N SER A 225 -9.71 -22.03 18.58
CA SER A 225 -9.99 -21.55 17.23
C SER A 225 -11.36 -20.87 17.14
N GLY A 226 -11.39 -19.72 16.47
CA GLY A 226 -12.57 -18.86 16.36
C GLY A 226 -12.79 -17.92 17.54
N SER A 227 -11.99 -18.00 18.61
CA SER A 227 -12.15 -17.16 19.80
C SER A 227 -11.56 -15.77 19.61
N GLY A 228 -12.17 -14.77 20.26
CA GLY A 228 -11.68 -13.41 20.31
C GLY A 228 -10.68 -13.17 21.44
N PHE A 229 -9.80 -12.18 21.25
CA PHE A 229 -8.93 -11.61 22.27
C PHE A 229 -9.01 -10.08 22.21
N THR A 230 -8.65 -9.41 23.29
CA THR A 230 -8.64 -7.95 23.38
C THR A 230 -7.34 -7.42 23.96
N TYR A 231 -6.94 -6.23 23.49
CA TYR A 231 -5.92 -5.40 24.12
C TYR A 231 -6.58 -4.13 24.64
N THR A 232 -6.38 -3.84 25.93
CA THR A 232 -6.93 -2.65 26.58
C THR A 232 -5.80 -1.70 26.96
N TYR A 233 -5.86 -0.47 26.45
CA TYR A 233 -4.96 0.63 26.76
C TYR A 233 -5.70 1.65 27.62
N HIS A 234 -5.08 2.09 28.71
CA HIS A 234 -5.58 3.19 29.54
C HIS A 234 -4.63 4.39 29.38
N GLY A 235 -5.14 5.61 29.39
CA GLY A 235 -4.33 6.82 29.26
C GLY A 235 -5.17 8.07 29.03
N SER A 236 -4.56 9.12 28.48
CA SER A 236 -5.25 10.36 28.12
C SER A 236 -4.60 11.04 26.91
N PHE A 237 -5.39 11.79 26.13
CA PHE A 237 -4.87 12.56 25.01
C PHE A 237 -4.46 13.97 25.43
N THR A 238 -3.26 14.39 25.06
CA THR A 238 -2.68 15.69 25.42
C THR A 238 -3.05 16.83 24.47
N ALA A 239 -3.56 16.50 23.28
CA ALA A 239 -4.02 17.46 22.29
C ALA A 239 -5.42 17.11 21.77
N SER A 240 -6.21 18.14 21.48
CA SER A 240 -7.51 18.04 20.81
C SER A 240 -7.33 17.72 19.31
N GLY A 241 -8.44 17.44 18.63
CA GLY A 241 -8.48 17.12 17.20
C GLY A 241 -8.48 15.62 16.89
N ALA A 242 -8.55 15.29 15.60
CA ALA A 242 -8.56 13.91 15.14
C ALA A 242 -7.19 13.24 15.34
N LYS A 243 -7.17 12.03 15.89
CA LYS A 243 -5.98 11.19 16.10
C LYS A 243 -6.15 9.89 15.33
N ASN A 244 -5.17 9.58 14.48
CA ASN A 244 -5.11 8.32 13.76
C ASN A 244 -4.31 7.32 14.60
N LEU A 245 -5.01 6.28 15.04
CA LEU A 245 -4.47 5.19 15.83
C LEU A 245 -4.17 4.04 14.88
N LEU A 246 -3.00 3.42 15.01
CA LEU A 246 -2.66 2.19 14.30
C LEU A 246 -2.26 1.14 15.33
N PHE A 247 -2.84 -0.05 15.22
CA PHE A 247 -2.51 -1.20 16.04
C PHE A 247 -2.07 -2.34 15.14
N VAL A 248 -0.95 -2.98 15.48
CA VAL A 248 -0.40 -4.12 14.76
C VAL A 248 -0.07 -5.20 15.77
N THR A 249 -0.69 -6.37 15.63
CA THR A 249 -0.30 -7.58 16.35
C THR A 249 0.65 -8.39 15.48
N ASP A 250 1.43 -9.26 16.10
CA ASP A 250 2.44 -10.09 15.45
C ASP A 250 3.41 -9.36 14.50
N SER A 251 3.76 -8.11 14.79
CA SER A 251 4.68 -7.34 13.94
C SER A 251 6.08 -7.96 13.80
N ALA A 252 6.43 -8.91 14.67
CA ALA A 252 7.68 -9.64 14.63
C ALA A 252 7.58 -10.97 13.83
N GLY A 253 6.38 -11.33 13.34
CA GLY A 253 6.13 -12.59 12.62
C GLY A 253 6.42 -13.82 13.49
N GLU A 254 6.10 -13.75 14.78
CA GLU A 254 6.30 -14.86 15.71
C GLU A 254 5.33 -16.00 15.43
N LEU A 255 4.12 -15.70 14.96
CA LEU A 255 3.14 -16.69 14.53
C LEU A 255 3.10 -16.70 13.00
N ILE A 256 3.25 -17.88 12.41
CA ILE A 256 3.15 -18.02 10.95
C ILE A 256 1.67 -18.11 10.59
N GLU A 257 1.19 -17.21 9.74
CA GLU A 257 -0.24 -17.06 9.50
C GLU A 257 -0.67 -17.29 8.05
N SER A 258 -1.94 -17.60 7.86
CA SER A 258 -2.55 -17.76 6.54
C SER A 258 -2.69 -16.43 5.80
N ASN A 259 -2.74 -15.33 6.56
CA ASN A 259 -2.77 -13.97 6.07
C ASN A 259 -1.95 -13.08 7.02
N GLU A 260 -0.89 -12.47 6.51
CA GLU A 260 -0.02 -11.59 7.30
C GLU A 260 -0.51 -10.13 7.28
N SER A 261 -1.54 -9.82 6.48
CA SER A 261 -1.98 -8.44 6.21
C SER A 261 -3.15 -7.95 7.07
N ASN A 262 -3.91 -8.86 7.68
CA ASN A 262 -5.08 -8.61 8.53
C ASN A 262 -4.73 -8.47 10.03
N ASN A 263 -3.44 -8.46 10.37
CA ASN A 263 -2.92 -8.27 11.73
C ASN A 263 -2.76 -6.81 12.13
N SER A 264 -3.20 -5.90 11.27
CA SER A 264 -3.19 -4.47 11.50
C SER A 264 -4.59 -3.88 11.42
N ILE A 265 -4.88 -2.91 12.28
CA ILE A 265 -6.12 -2.12 12.22
C ILE A 265 -5.83 -0.67 12.52
N ALA A 266 -6.42 0.21 11.73
CA ALA A 266 -6.39 1.64 11.96
C ALA A 266 -7.76 2.14 12.44
N ALA A 267 -7.75 3.12 13.33
CA ALA A 267 -8.95 3.80 13.80
C ALA A 267 -8.69 5.30 13.94
N THR A 268 -9.73 6.11 13.80
CA THR A 268 -9.64 7.56 14.04
C THR A 268 -10.52 7.91 15.22
N VAL A 269 -9.95 8.64 16.19
CA VAL A 269 -10.67 9.18 17.35
C VAL A 269 -10.59 10.70 17.34
N SER A 270 -11.71 11.38 17.59
CA SER A 270 -11.75 12.85 17.70
C SER A 270 -11.69 13.27 19.17
N ILE A 271 -10.66 14.01 19.54
CA ILE A 271 -10.48 14.50 20.91
C ILE A 271 -11.05 15.91 21.03
N ALA A 272 -12.04 16.11 21.89
CA ALA A 272 -12.62 17.42 22.12
C ALA A 272 -11.67 18.32 22.95
N GLU A 273 -11.71 19.63 22.70
CA GLU A 273 -11.11 20.61 23.61
C GLU A 273 -11.86 20.55 24.97
N ALA A 274 -11.15 20.71 26.09
CA ALA A 274 -11.81 20.77 27.40
C ALA A 274 -12.66 22.04 27.51
N GLU A 275 -13.92 21.93 27.92
CA GLU A 275 -14.82 23.08 28.08
C GLU A 275 -14.28 24.06 29.13
N GLN A 276 -14.12 25.33 28.77
CA GLN A 276 -13.93 26.42 29.73
C GLN A 276 -15.29 26.86 30.31
N PRO A 277 -15.38 27.22 31.61
CA PRO A 277 -16.63 27.68 32.20
C PRO A 277 -17.09 29.01 31.60
N THR A 278 -18.32 29.06 31.07
CA THR A 278 -18.93 30.23 30.42
C THR A 278 -19.49 31.25 31.44
N PRO A 279 -19.28 32.58 31.26
CA PRO A 279 -20.01 33.64 31.99
C PRO A 279 -21.48 33.76 31.53
N PRO A 280 -22.37 34.43 32.29
CA PRO A 280 -23.81 34.40 32.05
C PRO A 280 -24.23 35.25 30.84
N GLU A 281 -25.28 34.77 30.19
CA GLU A 281 -25.83 35.11 28.87
C GLU A 281 -26.46 36.53 28.79
N PRO A 282 -26.19 37.32 27.73
CA PRO A 282 -27.02 38.45 27.34
C PRO A 282 -28.05 38.03 26.26
N GLN A 283 -29.29 38.49 26.46
CA GLN A 283 -30.44 38.19 25.62
C GLN A 283 -30.31 38.73 24.18
N THR A 284 -30.81 37.90 23.25
CA THR A 284 -30.98 38.10 21.81
C THR A 284 -31.55 39.45 21.38
N PRO A 285 -31.01 40.00 20.28
CA PRO A 285 -31.82 40.64 19.26
C PRO A 285 -31.81 39.82 17.96
N ALA A 286 -32.99 39.68 17.36
CA ALA A 286 -33.22 39.03 16.08
C ALA A 286 -32.43 39.67 14.93
N VAL A 287 -31.89 38.84 14.03
CA VAL A 287 -31.27 39.26 12.76
C VAL A 287 -31.96 38.52 11.60
N PRO A 288 -32.16 39.16 10.44
CA PRO A 288 -33.18 38.81 9.47
C PRO A 288 -32.77 37.69 8.51
N ALA A 289 -33.79 37.04 7.95
CA ALA A 289 -33.68 36.05 6.91
C ALA A 289 -33.15 36.66 5.61
N THR A 290 -31.87 36.45 5.30
CA THR A 290 -31.33 36.45 3.93
C THR A 290 -30.07 35.61 3.85
N SER A 291 -30.24 34.31 3.60
CA SER A 291 -29.28 33.55 2.80
C SER A 291 -30.08 32.78 1.75
N THR A 292 -29.88 33.16 0.50
CA THR A 292 -30.42 32.48 -0.68
C THR A 292 -30.00 31.01 -0.65
N PRO A 293 -30.92 30.07 -0.91
CA PRO A 293 -30.58 28.66 -1.03
C PRO A 293 -29.64 28.44 -2.22
N PRO A 294 -28.74 27.43 -2.18
CA PRO A 294 -27.93 27.08 -3.32
C PRO A 294 -28.85 26.73 -4.50
N VAL A 295 -28.47 27.25 -5.67
CA VAL A 295 -29.17 27.04 -6.94
C VAL A 295 -29.35 25.55 -7.16
N ILE A 296 -30.61 25.13 -7.29
CA ILE A 296 -30.99 23.78 -7.71
C ILE A 296 -30.38 23.57 -9.10
N LEU A 297 -29.40 22.68 -9.20
CA LEU A 297 -28.94 22.15 -10.48
C LEU A 297 -30.16 21.55 -11.20
N PRO A 298 -30.38 21.84 -12.49
CA PRO A 298 -31.42 21.15 -13.25
C PRO A 298 -31.12 19.66 -13.23
N ALA A 299 -32.15 18.85 -12.98
CA ALA A 299 -32.05 17.40 -13.05
C ALA A 299 -31.41 17.00 -14.40
N PRO A 300 -30.38 16.13 -14.41
CA PRO A 300 -29.93 15.53 -15.66
C PRO A 300 -31.14 14.82 -16.30
N SER A 301 -31.26 14.89 -17.63
CA SER A 301 -32.39 14.36 -18.40
C SER A 301 -32.64 12.89 -18.03
N GLY A 302 -33.68 12.66 -17.21
CA GLY A 302 -33.72 11.60 -16.20
C GLY A 302 -33.82 10.15 -16.64
N ASN A 303 -33.61 9.80 -17.91
CA ASN A 303 -33.63 8.41 -18.37
C ASN A 303 -32.31 7.99 -19.03
N ALA A 304 -31.72 8.82 -19.90
CA ALA A 304 -30.54 8.42 -20.70
C ALA A 304 -29.26 8.20 -19.87
N ASP A 305 -28.95 9.08 -18.91
CA ASP A 305 -27.75 8.94 -18.08
C ASP A 305 -27.86 7.76 -17.09
N LEU A 306 -29.09 7.51 -16.58
CA LEU A 306 -29.37 6.38 -15.71
C LEU A 306 -29.31 5.06 -16.49
N ASP A 307 -29.83 5.03 -17.72
CA ASP A 307 -29.76 3.86 -18.59
C ASP A 307 -28.31 3.58 -19.02
N ALA A 308 -27.51 4.61 -19.32
CA ALA A 308 -26.09 4.48 -19.59
C ALA A 308 -25.30 3.93 -18.38
N LEU A 309 -25.65 4.36 -17.16
CA LEU A 309 -25.08 3.82 -15.93
C LEU A 309 -25.45 2.34 -15.73
N ARG A 310 -26.72 1.98 -15.94
CA ARG A 310 -27.20 0.59 -15.85
C ARG A 310 -26.50 -0.31 -16.87
N GLU A 311 -26.40 0.13 -18.12
CA GLU A 311 -25.68 -0.62 -19.15
C GLU A 311 -24.20 -0.79 -18.78
N ARG A 312 -23.59 0.21 -18.17
CA ARG A 312 -22.18 0.12 -17.74
C ARG A 312 -21.99 -0.87 -16.60
N LEU A 313 -22.84 -0.83 -15.57
CA LEU A 313 -22.84 -1.83 -14.51
C LEU A 313 -23.03 -3.24 -15.08
N ALA A 314 -23.98 -3.42 -16.00
CA ALA A 314 -24.22 -4.70 -16.67
C ALA A 314 -23.04 -5.18 -17.52
N ARG A 315 -22.35 -4.28 -18.24
CA ARG A 315 -21.16 -4.64 -19.04
C ARG A 315 -19.97 -5.05 -18.19
N LEU A 316 -19.82 -4.47 -16.99
CA LEU A 316 -18.69 -4.74 -16.11
C LEU A 316 -18.76 -6.12 -15.45
N HIS A 317 -19.91 -6.80 -15.47
CA HIS A 317 -20.11 -8.13 -14.85
C HIS A 317 -19.54 -8.21 -13.43
N LEU A 318 -19.77 -7.15 -12.64
CA LEU A 318 -19.20 -7.04 -11.30
C LEU A 318 -19.86 -8.05 -10.38
N THR A 319 -19.05 -8.82 -9.68
CA THR A 319 -19.52 -9.75 -8.63
C THR A 319 -19.25 -9.13 -7.27
N ILE A 320 -20.27 -9.10 -6.42
CA ILE A 320 -20.13 -8.71 -5.01
C ILE A 320 -19.93 -9.95 -4.13
N THR A 321 -19.21 -9.80 -3.02
CA THR A 321 -18.99 -10.86 -2.05
C THR A 321 -20.25 -11.17 -1.25
N ASP A 322 -20.28 -12.34 -0.59
CA ASP A 322 -21.40 -12.70 0.29
C ASP A 322 -21.61 -11.70 1.43
N VAL A 323 -20.53 -11.07 1.90
CA VAL A 323 -20.58 -9.99 2.90
C VAL A 323 -21.29 -8.76 2.35
N GLU A 324 -20.94 -8.31 1.14
CA GLU A 324 -21.60 -7.19 0.47
C GLU A 324 -23.07 -7.50 0.21
N ARG A 325 -23.36 -8.72 -0.25
CA ARG A 325 -24.74 -9.18 -0.48
C ARG A 325 -25.56 -9.16 0.81
N SER A 326 -24.99 -9.64 1.92
CA SER A 326 -25.63 -9.61 3.24
C SER A 326 -25.89 -8.17 3.70
N VAL A 327 -24.89 -7.29 3.63
CA VAL A 327 -25.02 -5.89 4.04
C VAL A 327 -26.11 -5.18 3.20
N ILE A 328 -26.12 -5.38 1.88
CA ILE A 328 -27.12 -4.78 1.00
C ILE A 328 -28.52 -5.36 1.29
N ALA A 329 -28.63 -6.67 1.54
CA ALA A 329 -29.89 -7.31 1.87
C ALA A 329 -30.47 -6.77 3.19
N ASP A 330 -29.62 -6.64 4.22
CA ASP A 330 -30.00 -6.06 5.52
C ASP A 330 -30.50 -4.61 5.34
N GLU A 331 -29.77 -3.81 4.57
CA GLU A 331 -30.15 -2.41 4.33
C GLU A 331 -31.44 -2.28 3.50
N ARG A 332 -31.68 -3.18 2.54
CA ARG A 332 -32.95 -3.22 1.78
C ARG A 332 -34.13 -3.71 2.61
N ALA A 333 -33.90 -4.57 3.60
CA ALA A 333 -34.95 -5.09 4.48
C ALA A 333 -35.46 -4.04 5.48
N ARG A 334 -34.69 -2.96 5.72
CA ARG A 334 -35.13 -1.86 6.59
C ARG A 334 -36.24 -1.06 5.91
N ASN A 335 -37.46 -1.21 6.41
CA ASN A 335 -38.64 -0.47 5.92
C ASN A 335 -38.65 0.98 6.43
N VAL A 336 -37.71 1.79 5.97
CA VAL A 336 -37.57 3.21 6.33
C VAL A 336 -37.96 4.09 5.13
N ALA A 337 -38.74 5.14 5.37
CA ALA A 337 -39.13 6.07 4.32
C ALA A 337 -37.90 6.85 3.79
N VAL A 338 -37.79 6.96 2.46
CA VAL A 338 -36.69 7.69 1.82
C VAL A 338 -36.74 9.17 2.19
N GLN A 339 -35.66 9.68 2.76
CA GLN A 339 -35.51 11.07 3.16
C GLN A 339 -35.02 11.92 1.99
N THR A 340 -35.92 12.28 1.06
CA THR A 340 -35.57 12.96 -0.20
C THR A 340 -34.74 14.25 -0.01
N ALA A 341 -35.03 15.04 1.03
CA ALA A 341 -34.27 16.25 1.35
C ALA A 341 -32.82 15.94 1.79
N LEU A 342 -32.64 14.86 2.57
CA LEU A 342 -31.32 14.37 2.97
C LEU A 342 -30.53 13.86 1.76
N VAL A 343 -31.17 13.04 0.91
CA VAL A 343 -30.56 12.53 -0.33
C VAL A 343 -30.09 13.68 -1.21
N ASN A 344 -30.94 14.68 -1.46
CA ASN A 344 -30.57 15.86 -2.25
C ASN A 344 -29.37 16.63 -1.70
N ARG A 345 -29.28 16.73 -0.36
CA ARG A 345 -28.17 17.43 0.31
C ARG A 345 -26.85 16.67 0.20
N LEU A 346 -26.89 15.35 0.08
CA LEU A 346 -25.72 14.48 0.14
C LEU A 346 -25.31 13.91 -1.22
N LEU A 347 -25.94 14.30 -2.32
CA LEU A 347 -25.59 13.79 -3.65
C LEU A 347 -24.10 14.00 -3.94
N GLY A 348 -23.46 12.94 -4.42
CA GLY A 348 -22.04 12.93 -4.77
C GLY A 348 -21.10 12.87 -3.57
N GLN A 349 -21.62 12.89 -2.34
CA GLN A 349 -20.81 12.75 -1.14
C GLN A 349 -20.44 11.29 -0.91
N ILE A 350 -19.26 11.12 -0.32
CA ILE A 350 -18.87 9.86 0.28
C ILE A 350 -19.24 9.95 1.75
N LEU A 351 -19.92 8.94 2.26
CA LEU A 351 -20.50 8.92 3.58
C LEU A 351 -19.82 7.84 4.41
N LEU A 352 -19.31 8.22 5.58
CA LEU A 352 -18.72 7.29 6.52
C LEU A 352 -19.70 7.00 7.64
N GLN A 353 -20.11 5.75 7.77
CA GLN A 353 -21.02 5.34 8.83
C GLN A 353 -20.29 5.30 10.17
N VAL A 354 -20.53 6.30 11.02
CA VAL A 354 -19.76 6.52 12.26
C VAL A 354 -20.25 5.67 13.43
N GLU A 355 -21.45 5.11 13.36
CA GLU A 355 -22.09 4.33 14.44
C GLU A 355 -21.97 2.80 14.23
N LYS A 356 -21.14 2.35 13.28
CA LYS A 356 -20.88 0.92 12.96
C LYS A 356 -19.39 0.73 12.60
N GLN A 357 -19.03 -0.36 11.91
CA GLN A 357 -17.68 -0.77 11.48
C GLN A 357 -16.94 0.21 10.54
N GLY A 358 -17.28 1.51 10.51
CA GLY A 358 -16.63 2.49 9.63
C GLY A 358 -16.88 2.25 8.14
N GLN A 359 -18.07 1.73 7.80
CA GLN A 359 -18.44 1.42 6.42
C GLN A 359 -18.53 2.70 5.58
N ALA A 360 -17.81 2.76 4.46
CA ALA A 360 -17.86 3.88 3.52
C ALA A 360 -18.91 3.65 2.43
N TRP A 361 -19.59 4.70 2.02
CA TRP A 361 -20.65 4.65 1.03
C TRP A 361 -20.53 5.80 0.04
N TYR A 362 -20.60 5.54 -1.26
CA TYR A 362 -20.69 6.61 -2.27
C TYR A 362 -22.15 6.84 -2.65
N LEU A 363 -22.67 8.05 -2.45
CA LEU A 363 -24.01 8.43 -2.89
C LEU A 363 -23.96 9.01 -4.30
N ASP A 364 -24.30 8.20 -5.30
CA ASP A 364 -24.19 8.57 -6.71
C ASP A 364 -25.19 9.67 -7.11
N PRO A 365 -24.74 10.80 -7.72
CA PRO A 365 -25.62 11.88 -8.16
C PRO A 365 -26.68 11.48 -9.20
N ILE A 366 -26.45 10.43 -9.99
CA ILE A 366 -27.33 10.01 -11.10
C ILE A 366 -28.44 9.10 -10.59
N SER A 367 -28.08 7.93 -10.04
CA SER A 367 -29.01 6.94 -9.53
C SER A 367 -29.63 7.34 -8.19
N ARG A 368 -29.01 8.27 -7.46
CA ARG A 368 -29.44 8.71 -6.12
C ARG A 368 -29.43 7.57 -5.10
N LEU A 369 -28.69 6.52 -5.42
CA LEU A 369 -28.47 5.35 -4.58
C LEU A 369 -27.08 5.47 -3.95
N ARG A 370 -26.96 4.96 -2.72
CA ARG A 370 -25.66 4.76 -2.10
C ARG A 370 -25.10 3.38 -2.41
N TYR A 371 -23.81 3.30 -2.67
CA TYR A 371 -23.10 2.06 -2.96
C TYR A 371 -22.05 1.83 -1.89
N TYR A 372 -21.98 0.60 -1.39
CA TYR A 372 -21.04 0.23 -0.34
C TYR A 372 -19.63 0.19 -0.91
N LEU A 373 -18.68 0.85 -0.27
CA LEU A 373 -17.25 0.84 -0.60
C LEU A 373 -16.50 0.18 0.55
N LYS A 374 -16.38 -1.15 0.52
CA LYS A 374 -15.83 -1.90 1.66
C LYS A 374 -14.30 -1.78 1.77
N ASP A 375 -13.61 -1.72 0.63
CA ASP A 375 -12.17 -1.79 0.48
C ASP A 375 -11.74 -1.14 -0.85
N GLY A 376 -10.43 -1.20 -1.13
CA GLY A 376 -9.87 -0.72 -2.39
C GLY A 376 -10.41 -1.40 -3.64
N VAL A 377 -10.81 -2.67 -3.57
CA VAL A 377 -11.37 -3.40 -4.73
C VAL A 377 -12.73 -2.81 -5.08
N THR A 378 -13.63 -2.63 -4.10
CA THR A 378 -14.95 -2.06 -4.35
C THR A 378 -14.85 -0.56 -4.69
N ALA A 379 -13.87 0.16 -4.15
CA ALA A 379 -13.57 1.53 -4.59
C ALA A 379 -13.15 1.57 -6.06
N TYR A 380 -12.27 0.66 -6.50
CA TYR A 380 -11.87 0.54 -7.91
C TYR A 380 -13.06 0.20 -8.83
N GLN A 381 -13.94 -0.71 -8.39
CA GLN A 381 -15.19 -1.00 -9.10
C GLN A 381 -16.07 0.25 -9.22
N ALA A 382 -16.14 1.08 -8.17
CA ALA A 382 -16.85 2.35 -8.20
C ALA A 382 -16.24 3.34 -9.21
N LEU A 383 -14.91 3.41 -9.32
CA LEU A 383 -14.23 4.21 -10.35
C LEU A 383 -14.64 3.76 -11.75
N GLN A 384 -14.66 2.44 -11.98
CA GLN A 384 -15.03 1.86 -13.27
C GLN A 384 -16.52 2.05 -13.57
N ALA A 385 -17.40 2.00 -12.58
CA ALA A 385 -18.84 2.09 -12.76
C ALA A 385 -19.33 3.54 -12.93
N PHE A 386 -18.90 4.44 -12.04
CA PHE A 386 -19.44 5.81 -11.95
C PHE A 386 -18.57 6.85 -12.65
N GLY A 387 -17.34 6.48 -13.05
CA GLY A 387 -16.37 7.38 -13.63
C GLY A 387 -16.84 8.03 -14.93
N LEU A 388 -17.12 9.34 -14.91
CA LEU A 388 -17.49 10.11 -16.09
C LEU A 388 -16.25 10.46 -16.91
N GLY A 389 -16.25 10.12 -18.21
CA GLY A 389 -15.16 10.50 -19.10
C GLY A 389 -14.99 12.02 -19.20
N ILE A 390 -13.76 12.52 -19.08
CA ILE A 390 -13.41 13.93 -19.23
C ILE A 390 -12.10 14.08 -20.02
N SER A 391 -12.01 15.11 -20.87
CA SER A 391 -10.80 15.45 -21.61
C SER A 391 -9.73 16.02 -20.67
N GLY A 392 -8.45 15.87 -21.01
CA GLY A 392 -7.37 16.48 -20.20
C GLY A 392 -7.51 18.01 -20.12
N LYS A 393 -7.97 18.62 -21.22
CA LYS A 393 -8.23 20.06 -21.33
C LYS A 393 -9.31 20.56 -20.38
N ASP A 394 -10.43 19.85 -20.25
CA ASP A 394 -11.51 20.26 -19.36
C ASP A 394 -11.20 19.91 -17.91
N LEU A 395 -10.54 18.77 -17.68
CA LEU A 395 -10.08 18.39 -16.35
C LEU A 395 -9.09 19.44 -15.80
N ALA A 396 -8.19 19.99 -16.62
CA ALA A 396 -7.23 21.02 -16.21
C ALA A 396 -7.87 22.34 -15.73
N LYS A 397 -9.13 22.59 -16.06
CA LYS A 397 -9.88 23.76 -15.58
C LYS A 397 -10.45 23.57 -14.18
N ILE A 398 -10.26 22.40 -13.57
CA ILE A 398 -10.70 22.10 -12.20
C ILE A 398 -9.45 22.17 -11.30
N PRO A 399 -9.46 23.00 -10.24
CA PRO A 399 -8.32 23.10 -9.31
C PRO A 399 -7.95 21.75 -8.70
N VAL A 400 -6.66 21.47 -8.55
CA VAL A 400 -6.19 20.23 -7.90
C VAL A 400 -6.33 20.34 -6.39
N GLY A 401 -6.78 19.26 -5.76
CA GLY A 401 -6.75 19.05 -4.33
C GLY A 401 -5.51 18.26 -3.95
N ILE A 402 -4.70 18.82 -3.06
CA ILE A 402 -3.56 18.13 -2.45
C ILE A 402 -4.02 17.65 -1.07
N ASP A 403 -3.88 16.36 -0.81
CA ASP A 403 -4.08 15.79 0.52
C ASP A 403 -2.73 15.32 1.05
N SER A 404 -2.27 15.90 2.15
CA SER A 404 -0.99 15.55 2.78
C SER A 404 -0.98 14.15 3.39
N ARG A 405 -2.14 13.46 3.42
CA ARG A 405 -2.29 12.08 3.86
C ARG A 405 -2.29 11.08 2.69
N ALA A 406 -2.25 11.56 1.44
CA ALA A 406 -2.12 10.67 0.29
C ALA A 406 -0.83 9.87 0.40
N ALA A 407 -0.93 8.54 0.40
CA ALA A 407 0.23 7.68 0.56
C ALA A 407 0.98 7.55 -0.78
N GLY A 408 2.29 7.67 -0.77
CA GLY A 408 3.11 7.56 -1.98
C GLY A 408 4.55 8.00 -1.72
N THR A 409 5.44 7.67 -2.65
CA THR A 409 6.79 8.24 -2.71
C THR A 409 6.69 9.70 -3.12
N ASP A 410 7.51 10.54 -2.48
CA ASP A 410 7.78 11.95 -2.83
C ASP A 410 9.30 12.03 -3.02
N SER A 411 9.73 11.89 -4.26
CA SER A 411 11.13 11.62 -4.63
C SER A 411 12.03 12.84 -4.51
N ASP A 412 11.49 14.05 -4.60
CA ASP A 412 12.23 15.31 -4.48
C ASP A 412 11.92 16.11 -3.18
N GLY A 413 10.91 15.69 -2.42
CA GLY A 413 10.57 16.24 -1.12
C GLY A 413 9.82 17.58 -1.19
N ASP A 414 9.22 17.93 -2.33
CA ASP A 414 8.46 19.17 -2.47
C ASP A 414 7.05 19.10 -1.84
N GLY A 415 6.60 17.88 -1.53
CA GLY A 415 5.34 17.56 -0.88
C GLY A 415 4.18 17.27 -1.83
N LEU A 416 4.45 16.98 -3.11
CA LEU A 416 3.62 16.20 -4.02
C LEU A 416 4.16 14.76 -4.09
N ILE A 417 3.27 13.79 -4.28
CA ILE A 417 3.72 12.40 -4.48
C ILE A 417 4.00 12.16 -5.97
N ASP A 418 4.98 11.31 -6.29
CA ASP A 418 5.41 10.98 -7.66
C ASP A 418 4.22 10.61 -8.56
N LEU A 419 3.23 9.89 -8.01
CA LEU A 419 2.03 9.49 -8.75
C LEU A 419 1.16 10.68 -9.14
N LEU A 420 1.01 11.68 -8.28
CA LEU A 420 0.26 12.90 -8.56
C LEU A 420 1.02 13.76 -9.57
N GLU A 421 2.34 13.87 -9.42
CA GLU A 421 3.20 14.61 -10.35
C GLU A 421 3.14 14.07 -11.77
N ASN A 422 3.25 12.75 -11.92
CA ASN A 422 3.03 12.06 -13.20
C ASN A 422 1.65 12.37 -13.80
N ALA A 423 0.62 12.52 -12.96
CA ALA A 423 -0.74 12.87 -13.41
C ALA A 423 -0.89 14.36 -13.76
N LEU A 424 -0.06 15.23 -13.17
CA LEU A 424 0.01 16.66 -13.48
C LEU A 424 0.96 16.99 -14.64
N GLY A 425 1.85 16.06 -15.00
CA GLY A 425 2.87 16.25 -16.04
C GLY A 425 4.13 16.95 -15.53
N THR A 426 4.35 16.96 -14.22
CA THR A 426 5.59 17.42 -13.57
C THR A 426 6.58 16.27 -13.44
N LYS A 427 7.82 16.58 -13.05
CA LYS A 427 8.93 15.63 -12.91
C LYS A 427 9.13 15.28 -11.44
N ALA A 428 8.85 14.03 -11.10
CA ALA A 428 8.91 13.55 -9.72
C ALA A 428 10.29 13.66 -9.02
N ASP A 429 11.36 13.87 -9.77
CA ASP A 429 12.72 14.02 -9.23
C ASP A 429 13.20 15.47 -9.17
N GLN A 430 12.32 16.46 -9.43
CA GLN A 430 12.65 17.87 -9.50
C GLN A 430 11.56 18.73 -8.86
N ALA A 431 11.86 19.24 -7.66
CA ALA A 431 10.92 20.05 -6.90
C ALA A 431 10.39 21.28 -7.67
N ASP A 432 11.14 21.79 -8.65
CA ASP A 432 10.72 22.84 -9.57
C ASP A 432 10.91 22.32 -11.00
N SER A 433 9.82 21.81 -11.58
CA SER A 433 9.83 21.08 -12.85
C SER A 433 10.15 21.98 -14.04
N ASP A 434 9.74 23.24 -14.00
CA ASP A 434 9.90 24.20 -15.10
C ASP A 434 11.06 25.19 -14.90
N GLY A 435 11.67 25.20 -13.71
CA GLY A 435 12.86 25.96 -13.35
C GLY A 435 12.59 27.45 -13.12
N ASN A 436 11.34 27.84 -12.82
CA ASN A 436 10.95 29.24 -12.68
C ASN A 436 11.18 29.82 -11.26
N GLY A 437 11.57 28.98 -10.30
CA GLY A 437 11.90 29.34 -8.92
C GLY A 437 10.79 29.09 -7.89
N ALA A 438 9.62 28.59 -8.31
CA ALA A 438 8.58 28.07 -7.42
C ALA A 438 8.54 26.55 -7.51
N ASN A 439 8.34 25.85 -6.39
CA ASN A 439 8.18 24.41 -6.43
C ASN A 439 6.80 23.99 -6.94
N ASP A 440 6.69 22.80 -7.52
CA ASP A 440 5.50 22.31 -8.21
C ASP A 440 4.27 22.35 -7.29
N LYS A 441 4.44 21.96 -6.02
CA LYS A 441 3.40 22.08 -4.99
C LYS A 441 2.88 23.50 -4.81
N ALA A 442 3.78 24.48 -4.67
CA ALA A 442 3.40 25.87 -4.45
C ALA A 442 2.65 26.41 -5.67
N GLU A 443 3.06 26.03 -6.87
CA GLU A 443 2.38 26.41 -8.11
C GLU A 443 0.97 25.82 -8.18
N VAL A 444 0.80 24.54 -7.84
CA VAL A 444 -0.52 23.90 -7.76
C VAL A 444 -1.44 24.60 -6.75
N LEU A 445 -0.92 24.97 -5.57
CA LEU A 445 -1.69 25.69 -4.55
C LEU A 445 -2.04 27.12 -4.98
N ALA A 446 -1.14 27.80 -5.69
CA ALA A 446 -1.33 29.14 -6.24
C ALA A 446 -2.21 29.17 -7.50
N GLY A 447 -2.41 28.02 -8.15
CA GLY A 447 -3.12 27.88 -9.42
C GLY A 447 -2.32 28.29 -10.65
N SER A 448 -1.00 28.31 -10.52
CA SER A 448 -0.06 28.40 -11.64
C SER A 448 0.06 27.04 -12.34
N ASN A 449 0.68 27.02 -13.51
CA ASN A 449 0.97 25.78 -14.23
C ASN A 449 2.32 25.22 -13.76
N PRO A 450 2.37 24.04 -13.11
CA PRO A 450 3.61 23.52 -12.53
C PRO A 450 4.59 22.91 -13.55
N SER A 451 4.16 22.70 -14.81
CA SER A 451 5.01 22.09 -15.84
C SER A 451 5.34 23.08 -16.98
N GLY A 452 5.22 24.39 -16.74
CA GLY A 452 5.60 25.42 -17.71
C GLY A 452 4.93 26.77 -17.49
N THR A 453 5.26 27.76 -18.31
CA THR A 453 4.87 29.15 -18.07
C THR A 453 3.36 29.43 -18.19
N GLY A 454 2.74 30.03 -17.18
CA GLY A 454 1.38 30.61 -17.25
C GLY A 454 0.50 30.33 -16.03
N THR A 455 -0.70 30.89 -16.01
CA THR A 455 -1.72 30.63 -14.97
C THR A 455 -2.79 29.70 -15.51
N THR A 456 -3.25 28.75 -14.68
CA THR A 456 -4.35 27.86 -15.03
C THR A 456 -5.67 28.62 -14.94
N SER A 457 -6.42 28.72 -16.04
CA SER A 457 -7.75 29.33 -16.04
C SER A 457 -8.78 28.33 -15.54
N TYR A 458 -9.24 28.52 -14.30
CA TYR A 458 -10.25 27.66 -13.69
C TYR A 458 -11.67 28.00 -14.13
N ASP A 459 -12.48 26.97 -14.38
CA ASP A 459 -13.88 27.09 -14.75
C ASP A 459 -14.76 26.67 -13.56
N THR A 460 -15.29 27.68 -12.85
CA THR A 460 -16.13 27.45 -11.67
C THR A 460 -17.48 26.83 -12.01
N ALA A 461 -18.04 27.11 -13.19
CA ALA A 461 -19.30 26.53 -13.63
C ALA A 461 -19.13 25.05 -13.97
N LEU A 462 -18.03 24.69 -14.65
CA LEU A 462 -17.66 23.30 -14.88
C LEU A 462 -17.41 22.56 -13.58
N THR A 463 -16.65 23.17 -12.66
CA THR A 463 -16.32 22.59 -11.35
C THR A 463 -17.59 22.31 -10.54
N GLN A 464 -18.50 23.29 -10.43
CA GLN A 464 -19.78 23.11 -9.74
C GLN A 464 -20.66 22.04 -10.38
N ARG A 465 -20.66 21.94 -11.72
CA ARG A 465 -21.42 20.92 -12.45
C ARG A 465 -20.90 19.51 -12.19
N LEU A 466 -19.60 19.37 -11.92
CA LEU A 466 -18.93 18.09 -11.70
C LEU A 466 -18.74 17.76 -10.21
N GLU A 467 -19.19 18.62 -9.29
CA GLU A 467 -19.10 18.41 -7.85
C GLU A 467 -19.68 17.04 -7.44
N GLY A 468 -18.91 16.28 -6.66
CA GLY A 468 -19.26 14.95 -6.19
C GLY A 468 -19.19 13.84 -7.26
N ARG A 469 -18.69 14.14 -8.47
CA ARG A 469 -18.50 13.15 -9.54
C ARG A 469 -17.12 12.51 -9.46
N ILE A 470 -17.10 11.22 -9.77
CA ILE A 470 -15.88 10.52 -10.15
C ILE A 470 -15.67 10.75 -11.65
N LEU A 471 -14.48 11.16 -12.04
CA LEU A 471 -14.08 11.46 -13.41
C LEU A 471 -12.98 10.49 -13.85
N LEU A 472 -13.00 10.11 -15.12
CA LEU A 472 -11.94 9.33 -15.76
C LEU A 472 -11.37 10.13 -16.91
N GLN A 473 -10.06 10.33 -16.92
CA GLN A 473 -9.39 11.02 -18.00
C GLN A 473 -9.28 10.10 -19.22
N VAL A 474 -9.98 10.45 -20.32
CA VAL A 474 -10.14 9.55 -21.49
C VAL A 474 -9.00 9.63 -22.50
N GLU A 475 -8.13 10.63 -22.39
CA GLU A 475 -7.00 10.88 -23.30
C GLU A 475 -5.64 10.53 -22.68
N GLY A 476 -5.64 10.00 -21.45
CA GLY A 476 -4.44 9.63 -20.67
C GLY A 476 -4.39 8.14 -20.33
N GLN A 477 -3.67 7.77 -19.26
CA GLN A 477 -3.57 6.38 -18.78
C GLN A 477 -4.83 5.90 -18.02
N GLY A 478 -5.98 6.54 -18.23
CA GLY A 478 -7.22 6.22 -17.50
C GLY A 478 -7.23 6.70 -16.06
N GLN A 479 -6.50 7.78 -15.74
CA GLN A 479 -6.45 8.38 -14.41
C GLN A 479 -7.85 8.70 -13.86
N ALA A 480 -8.11 8.35 -12.61
CA ALA A 480 -9.36 8.66 -11.94
C ALA A 480 -9.24 9.87 -11.00
N TRP A 481 -10.30 10.66 -10.92
CA TRP A 481 -10.35 11.87 -10.12
C TRP A 481 -11.70 12.01 -9.42
N TYR A 482 -11.73 12.51 -8.19
CA TYR A 482 -12.96 12.81 -7.47
C TYR A 482 -13.07 14.30 -7.24
N VAL A 483 -14.18 14.90 -7.67
CA VAL A 483 -14.40 16.34 -7.48
C VAL A 483 -15.12 16.56 -6.16
N HIS A 484 -14.48 17.29 -5.25
CA HIS A 484 -15.02 17.59 -3.94
C HIS A 484 -14.54 18.96 -3.45
N ASN A 485 -15.44 19.74 -2.84
CA ASN A 485 -15.18 21.10 -2.36
C ASN A 485 -14.51 22.00 -3.43
N GLY A 486 -14.95 21.85 -4.69
CA GLY A 486 -14.42 22.64 -5.80
C GLY A 486 -13.01 22.26 -6.26
N ARG A 487 -12.50 21.10 -5.86
CA ARG A 487 -11.18 20.59 -6.25
C ARG A 487 -11.27 19.15 -6.77
N ARG A 488 -10.36 18.76 -7.67
CA ARG A 488 -10.18 17.37 -8.12
C ARG A 488 -9.09 16.69 -7.32
N TYR A 489 -9.39 15.54 -6.74
CA TYR A 489 -8.44 14.70 -5.99
C TYR A 489 -8.08 13.48 -6.83
N TYR A 490 -6.79 13.23 -7.00
CA TYR A 490 -6.29 12.14 -7.84
C TYR A 490 -6.45 10.79 -7.15
N MET A 491 -6.96 9.78 -7.86
CA MET A 491 -7.17 8.43 -7.36
C MET A 491 -6.45 7.43 -8.27
N PRO A 492 -5.17 7.14 -8.03
CA PRO A 492 -4.34 6.34 -8.95
C PRO A 492 -4.76 4.87 -9.03
N ASP A 493 -5.25 4.30 -7.93
CA ASP A 493 -5.66 2.91 -7.83
C ASP A 493 -6.80 2.74 -6.81
N GLY A 494 -7.29 1.51 -6.66
CA GLY A 494 -8.38 1.19 -5.75
C GLY A 494 -8.08 1.50 -4.28
N GLU A 495 -6.88 1.19 -3.80
CA GLU A 495 -6.52 1.38 -2.39
C GLU A 495 -6.40 2.87 -2.07
N GLN A 496 -5.71 3.62 -2.93
CA GLN A 496 -5.59 5.07 -2.79
C GLN A 496 -6.93 5.77 -2.98
N ALA A 497 -7.76 5.29 -3.91
CA ALA A 497 -9.14 5.75 -4.03
C ALA A 497 -9.90 5.53 -2.73
N TYR A 498 -9.82 4.35 -2.13
CA TYR A 498 -10.48 4.06 -0.85
C TYR A 498 -10.01 4.98 0.27
N GLN A 499 -8.70 5.22 0.40
CA GLN A 499 -8.16 6.14 1.40
C GLN A 499 -8.62 7.58 1.19
N ILE A 500 -8.49 8.12 -0.03
CA ILE A 500 -8.93 9.47 -0.39
C ILE A 500 -10.44 9.62 -0.19
N MET A 501 -11.21 8.62 -0.60
CA MET A 501 -12.65 8.60 -0.43
C MET A 501 -13.04 8.65 1.06
N ARG A 502 -12.30 7.96 1.94
CA ARG A 502 -12.51 8.04 3.40
C ARG A 502 -12.06 9.37 3.98
N TYR A 503 -10.96 9.94 3.52
CA TYR A 503 -10.46 11.24 3.99
C TYR A 503 -11.38 12.41 3.66
N LEU A 504 -12.08 12.32 2.52
CA LEU A 504 -13.04 13.30 2.05
C LEU A 504 -14.48 12.95 2.42
N SER A 505 -14.67 11.91 3.24
CA SER A 505 -16.00 11.44 3.62
C SER A 505 -16.65 12.34 4.68
N LEU A 506 -17.98 12.43 4.61
CA LEU A 506 -18.80 13.04 5.63
C LEU A 506 -19.32 11.95 6.58
N GLY A 507 -19.13 12.13 7.89
CA GLY A 507 -19.73 11.25 8.89
C GLY A 507 -21.26 11.26 8.83
N ILE A 508 -21.89 10.09 8.88
CA ILE A 508 -23.35 9.94 8.88
C ILE A 508 -23.81 8.91 9.92
N THR A 509 -24.92 9.22 10.59
CA THR A 509 -25.58 8.33 11.56
C THR A 509 -26.29 7.18 10.85
N ASN A 510 -26.52 6.06 11.55
CA ASN A 510 -27.30 4.94 11.04
C ASN A 510 -28.73 5.37 10.71
N LYS A 511 -29.31 6.24 11.53
CA LYS A 511 -30.66 6.77 11.33
C LYS A 511 -30.78 7.54 10.01
N ASP A 512 -29.81 8.39 9.70
CA ASP A 512 -29.84 9.21 8.48
C ASP A 512 -29.46 8.36 7.26
N LEU A 513 -28.46 7.49 7.40
CA LEU A 513 -28.00 6.60 6.34
C LEU A 513 -29.09 5.62 5.87
N THR A 514 -29.91 5.10 6.79
CA THR A 514 -31.06 4.24 6.44
C THR A 514 -32.19 4.97 5.71
N GLY A 515 -32.23 6.30 5.79
CA GLY A 515 -33.10 7.15 4.97
C GLY A 515 -32.63 7.32 3.52
N ILE A 516 -31.46 6.78 3.16
CA ILE A 516 -30.87 6.84 1.82
C ILE A 516 -30.92 5.45 1.17
N PRO A 517 -31.56 5.32 -0.01
CA PRO A 517 -31.74 4.03 -0.67
C PRO A 517 -30.40 3.43 -1.13
N VAL A 518 -30.26 2.11 -0.99
CA VAL A 518 -29.02 1.37 -1.28
C VAL A 518 -29.04 0.71 -2.67
N GLY A 519 -27.95 0.88 -3.41
CA GLY A 519 -27.68 0.25 -4.71
C GLY A 519 -26.84 -1.02 -4.58
N SER A 520 -26.60 -1.69 -5.71
CA SER A 520 -25.69 -2.83 -5.81
C SER A 520 -24.90 -2.72 -7.11
N PHE A 521 -23.68 -3.25 -7.11
CA PHE A 521 -22.84 -3.33 -8.31
C PHE A 521 -23.22 -4.49 -9.24
N GLU A 522 -24.06 -5.43 -8.77
CA GLU A 522 -24.59 -6.55 -9.58
C GLU A 522 -25.65 -6.14 -10.60
#